data_AF-A0A259JWX7-F1
#
_entry.id   AF-A0A259JWX7-F1
#
_cell.length_a   1.000
_cell.length_b   1.000
_cell.length_c   1.000
_cell.angle_alpha   90.00
_cell.angle_beta   90.00
_cell.angle_gamma   90.00
#
_symmetry.space_group_name_H-M   'P 1'
#
loop_
_entity.id
_entity.type
_entity.pdbx_description
1 polymer ?
#
loop_
_entity_poly.entity_id
_entity_poly.type
_entity_poly.pdbx_seq_one_letter_code
_entity_poly.pdbx_strand_id
1 'polypeptide(L)'
;ERLRLLADRIANAQERDDTLMDAMSKLGLDLASIATAISFRMDATKAYAQLVEERLVQLDPAPVPGFASLADFTQRRFVPAMSTCLATTERIQRLGVRAEQLASLLRARIETRIEHQNGQLLHSMERSIAMQVRLQTLVEGLSVVALSYYLIGLLSYLLGGIKPDLFGLDDKTVLGALIVPVVLAIWMTTRALKNRLLGEVADEAAKGG
;
A
#
# COMPACT_ATOMS: atom_id res chain seq x y z
N GLU A 1 3.48 23.57 20.74
CA GLU A 1 3.76 24.34 19.51
C GLU A 1 4.27 23.47 18.37
N ARG A 2 5.40 22.76 18.52
CA ARG A 2 5.92 21.81 17.50
C ARG A 2 4.87 20.82 16.96
N LEU A 3 4.10 20.19 17.86
CA LEU A 3 3.01 19.26 17.49
C LEU A 3 1.93 19.93 16.63
N ARG A 4 1.59 21.19 16.92
CA ARG A 4 0.59 21.96 16.15
C ARG A 4 1.10 22.27 14.74
N LEU A 5 2.35 22.71 14.63
CA LEU A 5 2.98 22.97 13.34
C LEU A 5 3.05 21.69 12.49
N LEU A 6 3.35 20.55 13.11
CA LEU A 6 3.41 19.29 12.38
C LEU A 6 2.02 18.80 11.94
N ALA A 7 0.99 19.01 12.77
CA ALA A 7 -0.39 18.73 12.37
C ALA A 7 -0.81 19.57 11.15
N ASP A 8 -0.45 20.87 11.13
CA ASP A 8 -0.72 21.77 9.99
C ASP A 8 0.03 21.33 8.72
N ARG A 9 1.29 20.91 8.85
CA ARG A 9 2.06 20.32 7.75
C ARG A 9 1.47 19.01 7.23
N ILE A 10 0.94 18.14 8.11
CA ILE A 10 0.24 16.92 7.71
C ILE A 10 -1.06 17.25 6.96
N ALA A 11 -1.76 18.31 7.33
CA ALA A 11 -2.94 18.77 6.62
C ALA A 11 -2.61 19.30 5.21
N ASN A 12 -1.42 19.89 5.03
CA ASN A 12 -0.94 20.35 3.73
C ASN A 12 -0.41 19.17 2.87
N ALA A 13 -1.08 18.89 1.76
CA ALA A 13 -0.83 17.70 0.92
C ALA A 13 0.46 17.75 0.06
N GLN A 14 1.24 18.83 0.13
CA GLN A 14 2.40 19.07 -0.73
C GLN A 14 3.71 18.49 -0.18
N GLU A 15 3.82 18.22 1.12
CA GLU A 15 5.02 17.64 1.70
C GLU A 15 5.11 16.12 1.47
N ARG A 16 6.35 15.61 1.38
CA ARG A 16 6.65 14.18 1.25
C ARG A 16 6.30 13.44 2.53
N ASP A 17 5.58 12.34 2.39
CA ASP A 17 5.10 11.57 3.53
C ASP A 17 6.26 10.99 4.38
N ASP A 18 7.39 10.58 3.78
CA ASP A 18 8.58 10.14 4.53
C ASP A 18 9.11 11.22 5.48
N THR A 19 9.14 12.47 5.01
CA THR A 19 9.70 13.60 5.77
C THR A 19 8.78 13.99 6.92
N LEU A 20 7.47 13.87 6.72
CA LEU A 20 6.47 14.05 7.76
C LEU A 20 6.59 12.93 8.81
N MET A 21 6.80 11.69 8.36
CA MET A 21 6.89 10.53 9.26
C MET A 21 8.17 10.55 10.11
N ASP A 22 9.31 10.93 9.53
CA ASP A 22 10.56 11.10 10.27
C ASP A 22 10.42 12.21 11.34
N ALA A 23 9.85 13.34 10.95
CA ALA A 23 9.61 14.45 11.87
C ALA A 23 8.59 14.09 12.98
N MET A 24 7.57 13.29 12.67
CA MET A 24 6.65 12.74 13.68
C MET A 24 7.37 11.79 14.65
N SER A 25 8.18 10.88 14.12
CA SER A 25 8.93 9.89 14.90
C SER A 25 9.91 10.57 15.86
N LYS A 26 10.63 11.59 15.38
CA LYS A 26 11.52 12.39 16.21
C LYS A 26 10.77 13.11 17.33
N LEU A 27 9.64 13.73 17.03
CA LEU A 27 8.83 14.41 18.05
C LEU A 27 8.26 13.43 19.08
N GLY A 28 7.84 12.24 18.64
CA GLY A 28 7.40 11.15 19.52
C GLY A 28 8.51 10.68 20.45
N LEU A 29 9.72 10.51 19.93
CA LEU A 29 10.90 10.11 20.70
C LEU A 29 11.30 11.19 21.72
N ASP A 30 11.31 12.46 21.33
CA ASP A 30 11.58 13.58 22.24
C ASP A 30 10.56 13.58 23.40
N LEU A 31 9.28 13.37 23.11
CA LEU A 31 8.23 13.35 24.11
C LEU A 31 8.35 12.15 25.06
N ALA A 32 8.62 10.96 24.52
CA ALA A 32 8.85 9.75 25.31
C ALA A 32 10.08 9.89 26.21
N SER A 33 11.15 10.52 25.70
CA SER A 33 12.37 10.80 26.45
C SER A 33 12.09 11.73 27.63
N ILE A 34 11.37 12.84 27.41
CA ILE A 34 10.98 13.77 28.47
C ILE A 34 10.09 13.07 29.51
N ALA A 35 9.08 12.33 29.07
CA ALA A 35 8.16 11.61 29.95
C ALA A 35 8.92 10.62 30.85
N THR A 36 9.84 9.85 30.27
CA THR A 36 10.68 8.88 30.99
C THR A 36 11.65 9.56 31.94
N ALA A 37 12.25 10.68 31.54
CA ALA A 37 13.22 11.39 32.36
C ALA A 37 12.60 11.97 33.65
N ILE A 38 11.31 12.33 33.64
CA ILE A 38 10.65 12.95 34.78
C ILE A 38 9.74 12.00 35.58
N SER A 39 9.36 10.84 35.03
CA SER A 39 8.32 9.97 35.60
C SER A 39 8.59 9.61 37.05
N PHE A 40 9.77 9.06 37.34
CA PHE A 40 10.17 8.66 38.70
C PHE A 40 10.06 9.81 39.70
N ARG A 41 10.53 11.01 39.32
CA ARG A 41 10.47 12.20 40.20
C ARG A 41 9.04 12.67 40.40
N MET A 42 8.21 12.67 39.36
CA MET A 42 6.80 13.07 39.46
C MET A 42 5.99 12.09 40.31
N ASP A 43 6.22 10.79 40.14
CA ASP A 43 5.56 9.74 40.93
C ASP A 43 5.96 9.83 42.41
N ALA A 44 7.26 9.97 42.69
CA ALA A 44 7.74 10.19 44.05
C ALA A 44 7.15 11.47 44.66
N THR A 45 7.14 12.58 43.90
CA THR A 45 6.57 13.86 44.37
C THR A 45 5.09 13.73 44.71
N LYS A 46 4.33 12.98 43.91
CA LYS A 46 2.92 12.67 44.20
C LYS A 46 2.76 11.85 45.48
N ALA A 47 3.57 10.81 45.68
CA ALA A 47 3.54 9.99 46.88
C ALA A 47 3.90 10.79 48.15
N TYR A 48 4.93 11.65 48.05
CA TYR A 48 5.31 12.53 49.16
C TYR A 48 4.24 13.56 49.49
N ALA A 49 3.52 14.08 48.50
CA ALA A 49 2.42 14.99 48.75
C ALA A 49 1.29 14.33 49.54
N GLN A 50 0.93 13.09 49.18
CA GLN A 50 -0.05 12.31 49.93
C GLN A 50 0.40 12.08 51.38
N LEU A 51 1.68 11.71 51.58
CA LEU A 51 2.23 11.54 52.92
C LEU A 51 2.18 12.86 53.73
N VAL A 52 2.54 14.00 53.14
CA VAL A 52 2.48 15.30 53.83
C VAL A 52 1.05 15.63 54.24
N GLU A 53 0.08 15.42 53.36
CA GLU A 53 -1.35 15.62 53.68
C GLU A 53 -1.82 14.71 54.81
N GLU A 54 -1.51 13.41 54.75
CA GLU A 54 -1.84 12.45 55.82
C GLU A 54 -1.22 12.85 57.17
N ARG A 55 0.04 13.29 57.16
CA ARG A 55 0.73 13.72 58.39
C ARG A 55 0.17 15.02 58.95
N LEU A 56 -0.19 15.98 58.10
CA LEU A 56 -0.85 17.22 58.55
C LEU A 56 -2.20 16.91 59.21
N VAL A 57 -2.97 15.98 58.65
CA VAL A 57 -4.25 15.54 59.24
C VAL A 57 -4.02 14.84 60.59
N GLN A 58 -3.05 13.92 60.67
CA GLN A 58 -2.73 13.20 61.91
C GLN A 58 -2.22 14.13 63.02
N LEU A 59 -1.49 15.20 62.66
CA LEU A 59 -0.93 16.14 63.62
C LEU A 59 -2.01 17.03 64.27
N ASP A 60 -3.14 17.21 63.59
CA ASP A 60 -4.25 18.09 64.00
C ASP A 60 -3.79 19.47 64.54
N PRO A 61 -3.06 20.26 63.72
CA PRO A 61 -2.45 21.49 64.19
C PRO A 61 -3.48 22.58 64.49
N ALA A 62 -3.59 22.98 65.75
CA ALA A 62 -4.44 24.09 66.18
C ALA A 62 -3.86 25.47 65.79
N PRO A 63 -4.70 26.44 65.39
CA PRO A 63 -4.25 27.80 65.10
C PRO A 63 -3.87 28.55 66.39
N VAL A 64 -2.82 29.37 66.30
CA VAL A 64 -2.45 30.33 67.34
C VAL A 64 -3.16 31.66 67.02
N PRO A 65 -3.81 32.33 68.00
CA PRO A 65 -4.48 33.61 67.75
C PRO A 65 -3.57 34.62 67.04
N GLY A 66 -4.04 35.19 65.93
CA GLY A 66 -3.30 36.15 65.11
C GLY A 66 -2.36 35.53 64.06
N PHE A 67 -2.22 34.21 64.00
CA PHE A 67 -1.36 33.50 63.03
C PHE A 67 -2.13 32.41 62.28
N ALA A 68 -1.68 32.08 61.07
CA ALA A 68 -2.21 30.94 60.31
C ALA A 68 -1.78 29.63 60.97
N SER A 69 -2.64 28.61 60.92
CA SER A 69 -2.25 27.25 61.35
C SER A 69 -1.16 26.69 60.43
N LEU A 70 -0.44 25.67 60.90
CA LEU A 70 0.53 24.96 60.06
C LEU A 70 -0.16 24.34 58.82
N ALA A 71 -1.39 23.84 58.99
CA ALA A 71 -2.19 23.31 57.89
C ALA A 71 -2.51 24.40 56.86
N ASP A 72 -3.01 25.57 57.29
CA ASP A 72 -3.34 26.69 56.39
C ASP A 72 -2.13 27.19 55.63
N PHE A 73 -1.00 27.37 56.33
CA PHE A 73 0.25 27.82 55.72
C PHE A 73 0.74 26.81 54.68
N THR A 74 0.76 25.53 55.05
CA THR A 74 1.29 24.47 54.19
C THR A 74 0.38 24.29 52.98
N GLN A 75 -0.94 24.19 53.14
CA GLN A 75 -1.87 24.05 52.02
C GLN A 75 -1.73 25.20 51.01
N ARG A 76 -1.68 26.46 51.47
CA ARG A 76 -1.57 27.63 50.58
C ARG A 76 -0.31 27.66 49.72
N ARG A 77 0.79 27.07 50.18
CA ARG A 77 2.08 27.05 49.44
C ARG A 77 2.35 25.73 48.73
N PHE A 78 1.95 24.62 49.34
CA PHE A 78 2.24 23.27 48.88
C PHE A 78 1.29 22.84 47.77
N VAL A 79 -0.01 23.06 47.92
CA VAL A 79 -1.03 22.63 46.95
C VAL A 79 -0.80 23.27 45.57
N PRO A 80 -0.50 24.58 45.43
CA PRO A 80 -0.21 25.16 44.12
C PRO A 80 1.03 24.54 43.44
N ALA A 81 2.10 24.26 44.21
CA ALA A 81 3.30 23.62 43.68
C ALA A 81 2.98 22.19 43.18
N MET A 82 2.23 21.42 43.96
CA MET A 82 1.80 20.08 43.58
C MET A 82 0.86 20.07 42.36
N SER A 83 -0.07 21.02 42.30
CA SER A 83 -0.96 21.16 41.14
C SER A 83 -0.19 21.40 39.84
N THR A 84 0.92 22.12 39.91
CA THR A 84 1.80 22.37 38.75
C THR A 84 2.50 21.10 38.29
N CYS A 85 3.01 20.29 39.22
CA CYS A 85 3.61 18.99 38.90
C CYS A 85 2.59 18.07 38.23
N LEU A 86 1.39 17.93 38.82
CA LEU A 86 0.33 17.09 38.28
C LEU A 86 -0.13 17.55 36.89
N ALA A 87 -0.37 18.85 36.72
CA ALA A 87 -0.76 19.44 35.44
C ALA A 87 0.31 19.22 34.36
N THR A 88 1.60 19.26 34.73
CA THR A 88 2.71 19.01 33.81
C THR A 88 2.74 17.56 33.36
N THR A 89 2.61 16.60 34.28
CA THR A 89 2.53 15.17 33.96
C THR A 89 1.35 14.87 33.04
N GLU A 90 0.16 15.39 33.37
CA GLU A 90 -1.04 15.21 32.55
C GLU A 90 -0.90 15.86 31.17
N ARG A 91 -0.25 17.04 31.09
CA ARG A 91 0.04 17.70 29.81
C ARG A 91 0.94 16.85 28.91
N ILE A 92 1.97 16.21 29.46
CA ILE A 92 2.86 15.33 28.68
C ILE A 92 2.10 14.10 28.18
N GLN A 93 1.28 13.47 29.02
CA GLN A 93 0.43 12.35 28.62
C GLN A 93 -0.55 12.73 27.49
N ARG A 94 -1.25 13.86 27.63
CA ARG A 94 -2.16 14.36 26.58
C ARG A 94 -1.43 14.66 25.27
N LEU A 95 -0.22 15.20 25.33
CA LEU A 95 0.59 15.44 24.13
C LEU A 95 1.03 14.13 23.47
N GLY A 96 1.32 13.09 24.26
CA GLY A 96 1.62 11.75 23.76
C GLY A 96 0.45 11.14 22.98
N VAL A 97 -0.74 11.13 23.58
CA VAL A 97 -1.97 10.65 22.92
C VAL A 97 -2.23 11.39 21.61
N ARG A 98 -2.09 12.72 21.59
CA ARG A 98 -2.26 13.52 20.37
C ARG A 98 -1.21 13.22 19.31
N ALA A 99 0.05 12.98 19.71
CA ALA A 99 1.11 12.60 18.77
C ALA A 99 0.84 11.24 18.14
N GLU A 100 0.37 10.26 18.92
CA GLU A 100 -0.03 8.94 18.43
C GLU A 100 -1.19 9.02 17.43
N GLN A 101 -2.22 9.82 17.74
CA GLN A 101 -3.35 10.07 16.84
C GLN A 101 -2.91 10.70 15.51
N LEU A 102 -1.97 11.66 15.53
CA LEU A 102 -1.44 12.25 14.31
C LEU A 102 -0.60 11.26 13.50
N ALA A 103 0.20 10.43 14.17
CA ALA A 103 0.99 9.39 13.52
C ALA A 103 0.10 8.32 12.86
N SER A 104 -1.02 7.94 13.49
CA SER A 104 -1.97 6.98 12.89
C SER A 104 -2.68 7.56 11.68
N LEU A 105 -3.09 8.83 11.72
CA LEU A 105 -3.66 9.52 10.55
C LEU A 105 -2.65 9.63 9.39
N LEU A 106 -1.39 9.93 9.69
CA LEU A 106 -0.34 9.98 8.67
C LEU A 106 -0.10 8.59 8.05
N ARG A 107 -0.08 7.53 8.87
CA ARG A 107 0.04 6.15 8.38
C ARG A 107 -1.13 5.77 7.47
N ALA A 108 -2.36 6.10 7.85
CA ALA A 108 -3.53 5.86 7.02
C ALA A 108 -3.45 6.60 5.68
N ARG A 109 -3.02 7.87 5.70
CA ARG A 109 -2.80 8.66 4.46
C ARG A 109 -1.77 8.02 3.54
N ILE A 110 -0.65 7.53 4.09
CA ILE A 110 0.40 6.84 3.32
C ILE A 110 -0.18 5.57 2.68
N GLU A 111 -0.88 4.75 3.45
CA GLU A 111 -1.48 3.50 2.97
C GLU A 111 -2.44 3.76 1.80
N THR A 112 -3.37 4.71 1.96
CA THR A 112 -4.31 5.08 0.90
C THR A 112 -3.60 5.58 -0.36
N ARG A 113 -2.47 6.29 -0.22
CA ARG A 113 -1.66 6.73 -1.37
C ARG A 113 -1.02 5.56 -2.10
N ILE A 114 -0.48 4.60 -1.36
CA ILE A 114 0.12 3.38 -1.91
C ILE A 114 -0.96 2.56 -2.63
N GLU A 115 -2.12 2.35 -2.01
CA GLU A 115 -3.25 1.66 -2.63
C GLU A 115 -3.68 2.34 -3.94
N HIS A 116 -3.79 3.67 -3.95
CA HIS A 116 -4.17 4.42 -5.15
C HIS A 116 -3.09 4.30 -6.25
N GLN A 117 -1.80 4.37 -5.90
CA GLN A 117 -0.71 4.15 -6.86
C GLN A 117 -0.73 2.73 -7.43
N ASN A 118 -0.95 1.72 -6.58
CA ASN A 118 -1.08 0.33 -7.01
C ASN A 118 -2.28 0.15 -7.95
N GLY A 119 -3.43 0.73 -7.62
CA GLY A 119 -4.60 0.70 -8.50
C GLY A 119 -4.35 1.36 -9.86
N GLN A 120 -3.65 2.50 -9.88
CA GLN A 120 -3.25 3.16 -11.12
C GLN A 120 -2.28 2.31 -11.96
N LEU A 121 -1.29 1.68 -11.30
CA LEU A 121 -0.35 0.78 -11.95
C LEU A 121 -1.08 -0.42 -12.57
N LEU A 122 -1.98 -1.06 -11.82
CA LEU A 122 -2.79 -2.18 -12.32
C LEU A 122 -3.63 -1.77 -13.54
N HIS A 123 -4.30 -0.61 -13.51
CA HIS A 123 -5.03 -0.12 -14.68
C HIS A 123 -4.12 0.19 -15.88
N SER A 124 -2.91 0.70 -15.65
CA SER A 124 -1.94 0.91 -16.72
C SER A 124 -1.45 -0.41 -17.34
N MET A 125 -1.27 -1.44 -16.52
CA MET A 125 -0.91 -2.78 -16.96
C MET A 125 -2.03 -3.42 -17.75
N GLU A 126 -3.29 -3.34 -17.28
CA GLU A 126 -4.46 -3.85 -17.98
C GLU A 126 -4.56 -3.28 -19.41
N ARG A 127 -4.39 -1.96 -19.55
CA ARG A 127 -4.38 -1.29 -20.86
C ARG A 127 -3.24 -1.79 -21.75
N SER A 128 -2.05 -1.93 -21.18
CA SER A 128 -0.86 -2.38 -21.91
C SER A 128 -1.00 -3.83 -22.38
N ILE A 129 -1.50 -4.72 -21.52
CA ILE A 129 -1.78 -6.12 -21.82
C ILE A 129 -2.87 -6.22 -22.89
N ALA A 130 -3.96 -5.46 -22.77
CA ALA A 130 -5.00 -5.44 -23.80
C ALA A 130 -4.46 -5.03 -25.17
N MET A 131 -3.53 -4.07 -25.22
CA MET A 131 -2.87 -3.67 -26.45
C MET A 131 -1.91 -4.75 -26.99
N GLN A 132 -1.16 -5.42 -26.11
CA GLN A 132 -0.29 -6.54 -26.48
C GLN A 132 -1.10 -7.71 -27.08
N VAL A 133 -2.24 -8.07 -26.50
CA VAL A 133 -3.13 -9.12 -27.03
C VAL A 133 -3.66 -8.77 -28.42
N ARG A 134 -4.02 -7.50 -28.65
CA ARG A 134 -4.46 -7.04 -29.98
C ARG A 134 -3.33 -7.14 -31.01
N LEU A 135 -2.13 -6.67 -30.68
CA LEU A 135 -0.96 -6.76 -31.55
C LEU A 135 -0.60 -8.21 -31.86
N GLN A 136 -0.63 -9.09 -30.86
CA GLN A 136 -0.41 -10.52 -31.06
C GLN A 136 -1.44 -11.13 -32.02
N THR A 137 -2.72 -10.80 -31.85
CA THR A 137 -3.78 -11.30 -32.75
C THR A 137 -3.59 -10.80 -34.19
N LEU A 138 -3.07 -9.58 -34.39
CA LEU A 138 -2.71 -9.09 -35.73
C LEU A 138 -1.53 -9.85 -36.34
N VAL A 139 -0.48 -10.11 -35.55
CA VAL A 139 0.68 -10.89 -35.99
C VAL A 139 0.30 -12.35 -36.29
N GLU A 140 -0.61 -12.93 -35.52
CA GLU A 140 -1.19 -14.25 -35.78
C GLU A 140 -1.89 -14.28 -37.14
N GLY A 141 -2.69 -13.28 -37.48
CA GLY A 141 -3.35 -13.18 -38.78
C GLY A 141 -2.36 -13.09 -39.95
N LEU A 142 -1.28 -12.33 -39.80
CA LEU A 142 -0.23 -12.22 -40.81
C LEU A 142 0.56 -13.54 -40.97
N SER A 143 0.79 -14.27 -39.87
CA SER A 143 1.45 -15.58 -39.88
C SER A 143 0.69 -16.60 -40.74
N VAL A 144 -0.65 -16.62 -40.65
CA VAL A 144 -1.48 -17.50 -41.48
C VAL A 144 -1.25 -17.24 -42.97
N VAL A 145 -1.15 -15.98 -43.39
CA VAL A 145 -0.89 -15.61 -44.78
C VAL A 145 0.51 -16.08 -45.21
N ALA A 146 1.54 -15.79 -44.42
CA ALA A 146 2.91 -16.17 -44.72
C ALA A 146 3.06 -17.70 -44.82
N LEU A 147 2.57 -18.44 -43.83
CA LEU A 147 2.65 -19.91 -43.80
C LEU A 147 1.85 -20.53 -44.96
N SER A 148 0.69 -19.96 -45.29
CA SER A 148 -0.12 -20.42 -46.42
C SER A 148 0.62 -20.27 -47.75
N TYR A 149 1.26 -19.12 -47.98
CA TYR A 149 2.05 -18.89 -49.19
C TYR A 149 3.21 -19.89 -49.30
N TYR A 150 3.96 -20.08 -48.21
CA TYR A 150 5.06 -21.06 -48.20
C TYR A 150 4.57 -22.48 -48.45
N LEU A 151 3.46 -22.88 -47.84
CA LEU A 151 2.92 -24.24 -48.00
C LEU A 151 2.42 -24.47 -49.44
N ILE A 152 1.68 -23.51 -50.01
CA ILE A 152 1.24 -23.58 -51.42
C ILE A 152 2.45 -23.67 -52.36
N GLY A 153 3.49 -22.87 -52.12
CA GLY A 153 4.74 -22.95 -52.88
C GLY A 153 5.38 -24.34 -52.80
N LEU A 154 5.47 -24.92 -51.60
CA LEU A 154 6.01 -26.27 -51.41
C LEU A 154 5.19 -27.33 -52.16
N LEU A 155 3.86 -27.22 -52.15
CA LEU A 155 3.00 -28.14 -52.89
C LEU A 155 3.11 -27.98 -54.40
N SER A 156 3.37 -26.77 -54.90
CA SER A 156 3.64 -26.55 -56.33
C SER A 156 4.90 -27.26 -56.82
N TYR A 157 5.96 -27.29 -56.02
CA TYR A 157 7.17 -28.05 -56.32
C TYR A 157 6.94 -29.56 -56.26
N LEU A 158 6.13 -30.04 -55.29
CA LEU A 158 5.75 -31.45 -55.22
C LEU A 158 4.98 -31.89 -56.46
N LEU A 159 3.98 -31.11 -56.88
CA LEU A 159 3.15 -31.42 -58.05
C LEU A 159 3.96 -31.37 -59.34
N GLY A 160 4.80 -30.35 -59.55
CA GLY A 160 5.67 -30.27 -60.71
C GLY A 160 6.76 -31.36 -60.79
N GLY A 161 7.01 -32.08 -59.69
CA GLY A 161 7.89 -33.25 -59.65
C GLY A 161 7.21 -34.58 -59.98
N ILE A 162 5.88 -34.61 -60.04
CA ILE A 162 5.08 -35.80 -60.37
C ILE A 162 4.80 -35.79 -61.88
N LYS A 163 5.01 -36.92 -62.57
CA LYS A 163 4.76 -36.99 -64.03
C LYS A 163 3.25 -36.82 -64.31
N PRO A 164 2.86 -36.00 -65.31
CA PRO A 164 1.45 -35.66 -65.58
C PRO A 164 0.55 -36.85 -65.99
N ASP A 165 1.15 -38.00 -66.30
CA ASP A 165 0.46 -39.19 -66.81
C ASP A 165 -0.37 -39.98 -65.77
N LEU A 166 -0.31 -39.66 -64.47
CA LEU A 166 -1.07 -40.44 -63.47
C LEU A 166 -2.53 -39.99 -63.26
N PHE A 167 -2.91 -38.75 -63.60
CA PHE A 167 -4.24 -38.21 -63.26
C PHE A 167 -4.96 -37.44 -64.37
N GLY A 168 -4.35 -37.21 -65.54
CA GLY A 168 -5.03 -36.60 -66.70
C GLY A 168 -5.56 -35.17 -66.48
N LEU A 169 -5.10 -34.50 -65.42
CA LEU A 169 -5.48 -33.14 -65.04
C LEU A 169 -4.25 -32.24 -65.17
N ASP A 170 -4.43 -31.03 -65.71
CA ASP A 170 -3.36 -30.03 -65.82
C ASP A 170 -2.90 -29.63 -64.40
N ASP A 171 -1.60 -29.69 -64.12
CA ASP A 171 -1.02 -29.43 -62.79
C ASP A 171 -1.47 -28.08 -62.20
N LYS A 172 -1.72 -27.10 -63.09
CA LYS A 172 -2.25 -25.77 -62.72
C LYS A 172 -3.67 -25.82 -62.14
N THR A 173 -4.52 -26.72 -62.64
CA THR A 173 -5.91 -26.88 -62.15
C THR A 173 -5.94 -27.57 -60.79
N VAL A 174 -5.08 -28.58 -60.58
CA VAL A 174 -4.92 -29.27 -59.30
C VAL A 174 -4.37 -28.32 -58.24
N LEU A 175 -3.34 -27.55 -58.57
CA LEU A 175 -2.77 -26.55 -57.66
C LEU A 175 -3.81 -25.48 -57.28
N GLY A 176 -4.57 -24.95 -58.25
CA GLY A 176 -5.62 -23.96 -58.01
C GLY A 176 -6.73 -24.47 -57.07
N ALA A 177 -7.15 -25.73 -57.25
CA ALA A 177 -8.15 -26.36 -56.39
C ALA A 177 -7.64 -26.58 -54.95
N LEU A 178 -6.33 -26.74 -54.77
CA LEU A 178 -5.72 -27.05 -53.48
C LEU A 178 -5.38 -25.82 -52.63
N ILE A 179 -5.36 -24.62 -53.21
CA ILE A 179 -5.09 -23.36 -52.48
C ILE A 179 -6.11 -23.15 -51.34
N VAL A 180 -7.41 -23.25 -51.66
CA VAL A 180 -8.49 -23.02 -50.71
C VAL A 180 -8.44 -23.98 -49.50
N PRO A 181 -8.33 -25.32 -49.66
CA PRO A 181 -8.27 -26.23 -48.53
C PRO A 181 -6.99 -26.09 -47.71
N VAL A 182 -5.86 -25.75 -48.32
CA VAL A 182 -4.58 -25.54 -47.61
C VAL A 182 -4.65 -24.32 -46.68
N VAL A 183 -5.15 -23.19 -47.18
CA VAL A 183 -5.35 -21.98 -46.35
C VAL A 183 -6.33 -22.26 -45.21
N LEU A 184 -7.43 -22.96 -45.51
CA LEU A 184 -8.45 -23.32 -44.51
C LEU A 184 -7.87 -24.25 -43.43
N ALA A 185 -7.02 -25.21 -43.80
CA ALA A 185 -6.36 -26.12 -42.87
C ALA A 185 -5.39 -25.40 -41.93
N ILE A 186 -4.56 -24.47 -42.45
CA ILE A 186 -3.66 -23.66 -41.62
C ILE A 186 -4.47 -22.77 -40.66
N TRP A 187 -5.54 -22.16 -41.16
CA TRP A 187 -6.40 -21.31 -40.33
C TRP A 187 -7.11 -22.12 -39.23
N MET A 188 -7.63 -23.31 -39.55
CA MET A 188 -8.26 -24.18 -38.55
C MET A 188 -7.27 -24.70 -37.50
N THR A 189 -6.06 -25.09 -37.90
CA THR A 189 -5.04 -25.59 -36.97
C THR A 189 -4.59 -24.49 -36.01
N THR A 190 -4.21 -23.32 -36.52
CA THR A 190 -3.82 -22.16 -35.69
C THR A 190 -4.93 -21.73 -34.73
N ARG A 191 -6.19 -21.71 -35.21
CA ARG A 191 -7.36 -21.43 -34.35
C ARG A 191 -7.60 -22.50 -33.29
N ALA A 192 -7.43 -23.78 -33.63
CA ALA A 192 -7.62 -24.88 -32.68
C ALA A 192 -6.55 -24.92 -31.59
N LEU A 193 -5.28 -24.65 -31.94
CA LEU A 193 -4.19 -24.56 -30.96
C LEU A 193 -4.43 -23.42 -29.96
N LYS A 194 -4.85 -22.24 -30.44
CA LYS A 194 -5.20 -21.10 -29.58
C LYS A 194 -6.30 -21.44 -28.58
N ASN A 195 -7.37 -22.10 -29.05
CA ASN A 195 -8.48 -22.48 -28.19
C ASN A 195 -8.09 -23.51 -27.11
N ARG A 196 -7.14 -24.41 -27.41
CA ARG A 196 -6.62 -25.37 -26.42
C ARG A 196 -5.78 -24.70 -25.34
N LEU A 197 -4.87 -23.81 -25.72
CA LEU A 197 -4.03 -23.08 -24.78
C LEU A 197 -4.85 -22.17 -23.86
N LEU A 198 -5.85 -21.47 -24.41
CA LEU A 198 -6.76 -20.65 -23.60
C LEU A 198 -7.64 -21.49 -22.67
N GLY A 199 -8.02 -22.71 -23.07
CA GLY A 199 -8.74 -23.64 -22.22
C GLY A 199 -7.90 -24.19 -21.07
N GLU A 200 -6.61 -24.44 -21.30
CA GLU A 200 -5.66 -24.94 -20.30
C GLU A 200 -5.39 -23.91 -19.20
N VAL A 201 -5.20 -22.63 -19.58
CA VAL A 201 -5.05 -21.51 -18.64
C VAL A 201 -6.32 -21.29 -17.80
N ALA A 202 -7.50 -21.48 -18.40
CA ALA A 202 -8.77 -21.35 -17.69
C ALA A 202 -8.99 -22.48 -16.66
N ASP A 203 -8.55 -23.69 -16.97
CA ASP A 203 -8.68 -24.86 -16.08
C ASP A 203 -7.66 -24.81 -14.92
N GLU A 204 -6.47 -24.25 -15.14
CA GLU A 204 -5.51 -23.95 -14.06
C GLU A 204 -6.01 -22.86 -13.10
N ALA A 205 -6.59 -21.78 -13.63
CA ALA A 205 -7.19 -20.73 -12.81
C ALA A 205 -8.38 -21.22 -11.96
N ALA A 206 -9.13 -22.21 -12.46
CA ALA A 206 -10.25 -22.82 -11.73
C ALA A 206 -9.81 -23.83 -10.64
N LYS A 207 -8.59 -24.39 -10.73
CA LYS A 207 -8.04 -25.33 -9.74
C LYS A 207 -7.18 -24.66 -8.66
N GLY A 208 -6.73 -23.42 -8.89
CA GLY A 208 -5.83 -22.69 -8.00
C GLY A 208 -6.47 -21.63 -7.09
N GLY A 209 -7.79 -21.44 -7.15
CA GLY A 209 -8.57 -20.57 -6.25
C GLY A 209 -9.39 -21.36 -5.24
#